data_AF-A0A6U2LJD7-F1
#
_entry.id   AF-A0A6U2LJD7-F1
#
_cell.length_a   1.000
_cell.length_b   1.000
_cell.length_c   1.000
_cell.angle_alpha   90.00
_cell.angle_beta   90.00
_cell.angle_gamma   90.00
#
_symmetry.space_group_name_H-M   'P 1'
#
loop_
_entity.id
_entity.type
_entity.pdbx_description
1 polymer ?
#
loop_
_entity_poly.entity_id
_entity_poly.type
_entity_poly.pdbx_seq_one_letter_code
_entity_poly.pdbx_strand_id
1 'polypeptide(L)'
;MMIFQKTTLLTTLLMTTFCAKAMAAECTKITDLTPDSDECSLNDLPDAELQRQCDVLGLDVKSVLLDMAEGDDDFTDGSSETLLEDLKAGTYELTHDDYVKTAYICMRIEEDLAKMIEEDPDQLLQMEQEMMQEDPEMMVQVITDVLTQSPELMDELVADLLQEDPDLMLELTEQLEEGERLQDRPDVMAGLVAFMLRSNDDFMDELDKVYAGDEEEEGDATNGGDEL
;
A
#
# COMPACT_ATOMS: atom_id res chain seq x y z
N MET A 1 23.30 44.88 -48.11
CA MET A 1 22.62 45.03 -46.80
C MET A 1 21.29 44.25 -46.81
N MET A 2 21.32 42.94 -47.11
CA MET A 2 20.10 42.07 -47.14
C MET A 2 20.40 40.60 -46.75
N ILE A 3 21.64 40.28 -46.33
CA ILE A 3 22.03 38.91 -45.96
C ILE A 3 21.83 38.68 -44.44
N PHE A 4 22.05 39.73 -43.63
CA PHE A 4 21.91 39.67 -42.16
C PHE A 4 20.47 39.49 -41.66
N GLN A 5 19.46 39.78 -42.48
CA GLN A 5 18.05 39.66 -42.09
C GLN A 5 17.50 38.24 -42.28
N LYS A 6 18.14 37.45 -43.16
CA LYS A 6 17.71 36.09 -43.50
C LYS A 6 18.19 35.05 -42.47
N THR A 7 19.35 35.29 -41.87
CA THR A 7 19.89 34.47 -40.76
C THR A 7 19.06 34.61 -39.49
N THR A 8 18.58 35.81 -39.16
CA THR A 8 17.72 36.03 -37.97
C THR A 8 16.37 35.34 -38.08
N LEU A 9 15.80 35.30 -39.29
CA LEU A 9 14.54 34.59 -39.59
C LEU A 9 14.68 33.06 -39.53
N LEU A 10 15.84 32.52 -39.93
CA LEU A 10 16.09 31.08 -39.85
C LEU A 10 16.28 30.60 -38.40
N THR A 11 16.90 31.41 -37.55
CA THR A 11 17.05 31.12 -36.12
C THR A 11 15.75 31.28 -35.34
N THR A 12 14.85 32.19 -35.73
CA THR A 12 13.51 32.29 -35.12
C THR A 12 12.59 31.17 -35.58
N LEU A 13 12.68 30.72 -36.83
CA LEU A 13 11.90 29.57 -37.31
C LEU A 13 12.34 28.25 -36.65
N LEU A 14 13.65 28.05 -36.41
CA LEU A 14 14.15 26.90 -35.66
C LEU A 14 13.79 26.95 -34.16
N MET A 15 13.72 28.15 -33.56
CA MET A 15 13.21 28.34 -32.19
C MET A 15 11.69 28.18 -32.05
N THR A 16 10.90 28.29 -33.13
CA THR A 16 9.46 27.94 -33.11
C THR A 16 9.18 26.52 -33.58
N THR A 17 10.19 25.83 -34.14
CA THR A 17 10.13 24.37 -34.36
C THR A 17 10.63 23.59 -33.13
N PHE A 18 11.01 24.31 -32.06
CA PHE A 18 10.56 23.98 -30.70
C PHE A 18 9.03 24.19 -30.64
N CYS A 19 8.31 23.45 -31.48
CA CYS A 19 7.07 22.80 -31.08
C CYS A 19 7.47 22.05 -29.79
N ALA A 20 7.25 22.58 -28.59
CA ALA A 20 5.91 22.67 -28.01
C ALA A 20 5.15 21.33 -28.11
N LYS A 21 5.89 20.21 -28.14
CA LYS A 21 5.75 19.20 -27.10
C LYS A 21 6.47 19.82 -25.89
N ALA A 22 5.89 20.77 -25.15
CA ALA A 22 4.84 20.47 -24.18
C ALA A 22 4.99 19.00 -23.80
N MET A 23 6.03 18.73 -22.99
CA MET A 23 5.91 17.71 -21.97
C MET A 23 4.66 18.13 -21.19
N ALA A 24 3.48 17.71 -21.65
CA ALA A 24 2.40 17.48 -20.71
C ALA A 24 3.06 16.51 -19.71
N ALA A 25 3.08 16.88 -18.44
CA ALA A 25 3.30 15.86 -17.42
C ALA A 25 2.32 14.75 -17.78
N GLU A 26 2.84 13.59 -18.17
CA GLU A 26 1.98 12.49 -18.61
C GLU A 26 1.27 12.04 -17.34
N CYS A 27 0.01 12.45 -17.16
CA CYS A 27 -0.86 12.09 -16.05
C CYS A 27 -1.00 10.56 -16.04
N THR A 28 -0.07 9.90 -15.38
CA THR A 28 0.11 8.44 -15.48
C THR A 28 0.26 7.81 -14.12
N LYS A 29 0.58 8.62 -13.10
CA LYS A 29 0.73 8.21 -11.72
C LYS A 29 -0.15 9.04 -10.79
N ILE A 30 -0.47 8.47 -9.64
CA ILE A 30 -1.18 9.21 -8.59
C ILE A 30 -0.41 10.45 -8.12
N THR A 31 0.92 10.42 -8.18
CA THR A 31 1.79 11.57 -7.85
C THR A 31 1.66 12.73 -8.84
N ASP A 32 1.08 12.50 -10.00
CA ASP A 32 0.87 13.53 -11.03
C ASP A 32 -0.45 14.29 -10.82
N LEU A 33 -1.30 13.84 -9.88
CA LEU A 33 -2.57 14.49 -9.57
C LEU A 33 -2.35 15.91 -9.07
N THR A 34 -3.11 16.83 -9.64
CA THR A 34 -3.05 18.25 -9.26
C THR A 34 -4.36 18.64 -8.59
N PRO A 35 -4.41 18.81 -7.26
CA PRO A 35 -5.65 19.06 -6.53
C PRO A 35 -6.36 20.38 -6.90
N ASP A 36 -5.61 21.35 -7.43
CA ASP A 36 -6.12 22.69 -7.79
C ASP A 36 -6.17 22.96 -9.30
N SER A 37 -5.97 21.94 -10.14
CA SER A 37 -5.92 22.12 -11.59
C SER A 37 -6.65 21.01 -12.34
N ASP A 38 -7.37 21.38 -13.41
CA ASP A 38 -8.04 20.43 -14.30
C ASP A 38 -7.06 19.70 -15.25
N GLU A 39 -5.75 19.79 -15.03
CA GLU A 39 -4.74 19.23 -15.94
C GLU A 39 -4.53 17.72 -15.77
N CYS A 40 -4.76 17.16 -14.57
CA CYS A 40 -4.63 15.74 -14.27
C CYS A 40 -5.55 15.34 -13.09
N SER A 41 -6.57 14.53 -13.37
CA SER A 41 -7.49 13.97 -12.39
C SER A 41 -7.43 12.44 -12.35
N LEU A 42 -8.07 11.82 -11.36
CA LEU A 42 -8.18 10.35 -11.28
C LEU A 42 -8.74 9.72 -12.57
N ASN A 43 -9.66 10.39 -13.27
CA ASN A 43 -10.25 9.92 -14.53
C ASN A 43 -9.25 9.87 -15.69
N ASP A 44 -8.10 10.52 -15.55
CA ASP A 44 -7.09 10.61 -16.59
C ASP A 44 -5.98 9.56 -16.40
N LEU A 45 -5.97 8.87 -15.24
CA LEU A 45 -4.99 7.83 -14.92
C LEU A 45 -5.32 6.49 -15.59
N PRO A 46 -4.32 5.66 -15.92
CA PRO A 46 -4.56 4.33 -16.45
C PRO A 46 -5.14 3.39 -15.38
N ASP A 47 -6.00 2.44 -15.80
CA ASP A 47 -6.63 1.43 -14.90
C ASP A 47 -5.60 0.70 -14.02
N ALA A 48 -4.42 0.41 -14.56
CA ALA A 48 -3.35 -0.27 -13.82
C ALA A 48 -2.83 0.56 -12.63
N GLU A 49 -2.79 1.89 -12.75
CA GLU A 49 -2.39 2.77 -11.64
C GLU A 49 -3.53 2.92 -10.63
N LEU A 50 -4.78 3.02 -11.10
CA LEU A 50 -5.96 3.07 -10.24
C LEU A 50 -6.12 1.77 -9.43
N GLN A 51 -5.87 0.62 -10.05
CA GLN A 51 -5.86 -0.67 -9.36
C GLN A 51 -4.75 -0.73 -8.32
N ARG A 52 -3.53 -0.28 -8.66
CA ARG A 52 -2.39 -0.29 -7.76
C ARG A 52 -2.67 0.42 -6.44
N GLN A 53 -3.49 1.46 -6.48
CA GLN A 53 -3.88 2.21 -5.28
C GLN A 53 -4.69 1.36 -4.29
N CYS A 54 -5.46 0.39 -4.77
CA CYS A 54 -6.14 -0.57 -3.91
C CYS A 54 -5.22 -1.75 -3.53
N ASP A 55 -4.36 -2.18 -4.45
CA ASP A 55 -3.40 -3.27 -4.20
C ASP A 55 -2.48 -2.95 -3.01
N VAL A 56 -2.12 -1.68 -2.79
CA VAL A 56 -1.33 -1.22 -1.62
C VAL A 56 -2.01 -1.55 -0.28
N LEU A 57 -3.34 -1.56 -0.25
CA LEU A 57 -4.14 -1.91 0.93
C LEU A 57 -4.47 -3.42 0.99
N GLY A 58 -3.95 -4.22 0.05
CA GLY A 58 -4.35 -5.62 -0.11
C GLY A 58 -5.79 -5.79 -0.60
N LEU A 59 -6.41 -4.73 -1.12
CA LEU A 59 -7.79 -4.74 -1.60
C LEU A 59 -7.81 -4.90 -3.12
N ASP A 60 -8.73 -5.75 -3.61
CA ASP A 60 -8.98 -5.86 -5.04
C ASP A 60 -10.18 -4.99 -5.46
N VAL A 61 -10.13 -4.42 -6.65
CA VAL A 61 -11.19 -3.53 -7.18
C VAL A 61 -12.57 -4.20 -7.12
N LYS A 62 -12.63 -5.52 -7.32
CA LYS A 62 -13.90 -6.24 -7.35
C LYS A 62 -14.46 -6.49 -5.96
N SER A 63 -13.63 -6.76 -4.95
CA SER A 63 -14.07 -6.85 -3.54
C SER A 63 -14.55 -5.49 -3.03
N VAL A 64 -13.83 -4.41 -3.34
CA VAL A 64 -14.27 -3.06 -2.96
C VAL A 64 -15.64 -2.74 -3.57
N LEU A 65 -15.86 -3.04 -4.86
CA LEU A 65 -17.18 -2.86 -5.49
C LEU A 65 -18.24 -3.78 -4.88
N LEU A 66 -17.87 -5.00 -4.49
CA LEU A 66 -18.79 -5.93 -3.85
C LEU A 66 -19.24 -5.38 -2.50
N ASP A 67 -18.31 -4.90 -1.67
CA ASP A 67 -18.61 -4.32 -0.36
C ASP A 67 -19.49 -3.06 -0.48
N MET A 68 -19.22 -2.23 -1.48
CA MET A 68 -20.09 -1.09 -1.81
C MET A 68 -21.51 -1.55 -2.19
N ALA A 69 -21.62 -2.58 -3.02
CA ALA A 69 -22.91 -3.12 -3.45
C ALA A 69 -23.66 -3.85 -2.32
N GLU A 70 -22.95 -4.38 -1.33
CA GLU A 70 -23.53 -5.02 -0.13
C GLU A 70 -23.90 -4.01 0.96
N GLY A 71 -23.18 -2.88 1.06
CA GLY A 71 -23.36 -1.87 2.10
C GLY A 71 -24.41 -0.78 1.80
N ASP A 72 -24.82 -0.60 0.54
CA ASP A 72 -25.75 0.45 0.15
C ASP A 72 -27.24 0.02 0.24
N ASP A 73 -27.93 0.48 1.28
CA ASP A 73 -29.39 0.54 1.35
C ASP A 73 -29.97 1.67 0.44
N ASP A 74 -29.14 2.62 -0.03
CA ASP A 74 -29.56 3.86 -0.73
C ASP A 74 -29.24 3.91 -2.23
N PHE A 75 -28.63 2.85 -2.80
CA PHE A 75 -28.48 2.69 -4.25
C PHE A 75 -29.82 2.24 -4.88
N THR A 76 -30.85 3.07 -4.75
CA THR A 76 -32.21 2.82 -5.27
C THR A 76 -32.34 3.18 -6.75
N ASP A 77 -31.55 2.49 -7.55
CA ASP A 77 -31.74 2.28 -8.97
C ASP A 77 -31.60 0.76 -9.13
N GLY A 78 -32.58 0.10 -9.76
CA GLY A 78 -32.60 -1.37 -9.93
C GLY A 78 -31.39 -1.98 -10.65
N SER A 79 -30.38 -1.18 -11.01
CA SER A 79 -29.05 -1.58 -11.46
C SER A 79 -28.16 -2.20 -10.36
N SER A 80 -28.41 -1.97 -9.06
CA SER A 80 -27.57 -2.56 -7.98
C SER A 80 -27.76 -4.06 -7.77
N GLU A 81 -29.00 -4.58 -7.80
CA GLU A 81 -29.23 -6.03 -7.61
C GLU A 81 -28.57 -6.86 -8.71
N THR A 82 -28.64 -6.40 -9.97
CA THR A 82 -27.98 -7.06 -11.10
C THR A 82 -26.46 -6.96 -11.01
N LEU A 83 -25.93 -5.81 -10.57
CA LEU A 83 -24.50 -5.61 -10.37
C LEU A 83 -23.97 -6.56 -9.29
N LEU A 84 -24.68 -6.67 -8.15
CA LEU A 84 -24.32 -7.57 -7.06
C LEU A 84 -24.35 -9.05 -7.49
N GLU A 85 -25.38 -9.45 -8.24
CA GLU A 85 -25.47 -10.81 -8.81
C GLU A 85 -24.33 -11.10 -9.78
N ASP A 86 -24.01 -10.17 -10.69
CA ASP A 86 -22.94 -10.33 -11.68
C ASP A 86 -21.54 -10.32 -11.03
N LEU A 87 -21.32 -9.52 -9.99
CA LEU A 87 -20.08 -9.51 -9.21
C LEU A 87 -19.89 -10.86 -8.49
N LYS A 88 -20.93 -11.36 -7.82
CA LYS A 88 -20.92 -12.68 -7.14
C LYS A 88 -20.75 -13.83 -8.12
N ALA A 89 -21.36 -13.74 -9.30
CA ALA A 89 -21.21 -14.73 -10.37
C ALA A 89 -19.86 -14.63 -11.12
N GLY A 90 -19.12 -13.54 -10.93
CA GLY A 90 -17.87 -13.27 -11.66
C GLY A 90 -18.06 -12.98 -13.14
N THR A 91 -19.26 -12.55 -13.53
CA THR A 91 -19.63 -12.19 -14.91
C THR A 91 -19.55 -10.69 -15.17
N TYR A 92 -19.39 -9.88 -14.13
CA TYR A 92 -19.22 -8.44 -14.25
C TYR A 92 -17.88 -8.07 -14.90
N GLU A 93 -17.92 -7.27 -15.95
CA GLU A 93 -16.72 -6.69 -16.59
C GLU A 93 -16.48 -5.30 -16.01
N LEU A 94 -15.29 -5.10 -15.42
CA LEU A 94 -14.90 -3.83 -14.82
C LEU A 94 -14.80 -2.72 -15.88
N THR A 95 -15.38 -1.58 -15.56
CA THR A 95 -15.26 -0.36 -16.36
C THR A 95 -14.20 0.57 -15.77
N HIS A 96 -13.66 1.49 -16.58
CA HIS A 96 -12.72 2.51 -16.10
C HIS A 96 -13.31 3.34 -14.94
N ASP A 97 -14.62 3.66 -15.00
CA ASP A 97 -15.33 4.38 -13.94
C ASP A 97 -15.35 3.58 -12.62
N ASP A 98 -15.39 2.25 -12.69
CA ASP A 98 -15.28 1.40 -11.51
C ASP A 98 -13.88 1.51 -10.87
N TYR A 99 -12.82 1.42 -11.68
CA TYR A 99 -11.44 1.64 -11.20
C TYR A 99 -11.27 3.02 -10.56
N VAL A 100 -11.83 4.08 -11.14
CA VAL A 100 -11.77 5.44 -10.60
C VAL A 100 -12.48 5.52 -9.25
N LYS A 101 -13.69 4.95 -9.13
CA LYS A 101 -14.48 4.95 -7.89
C LYS A 101 -13.77 4.19 -6.78
N THR A 102 -13.27 2.99 -7.07
CA THR A 102 -12.57 2.18 -6.08
C THR A 102 -11.26 2.81 -5.68
N ALA A 103 -10.49 3.38 -6.62
CA ALA A 103 -9.25 4.08 -6.29
C ALA A 103 -9.50 5.25 -5.32
N TYR A 104 -10.57 6.03 -5.52
CA TYR A 104 -10.96 7.09 -4.58
C TYR A 104 -11.24 6.55 -3.17
N ILE A 105 -11.92 5.40 -3.06
CA ILE A 105 -12.20 4.76 -1.78
C ILE A 105 -10.91 4.26 -1.13
N CYS A 106 -10.07 3.57 -1.88
CA CYS A 106 -8.78 3.07 -1.41
C CYS A 106 -7.87 4.22 -0.94
N MET A 107 -7.78 5.34 -1.67
CA MET A 107 -7.05 6.53 -1.21
C MET A 107 -7.57 7.07 0.13
N ARG A 108 -8.89 7.06 0.33
CA ARG A 108 -9.49 7.51 1.58
C ARG A 108 -9.21 6.55 2.74
N ILE A 109 -9.28 5.25 2.48
CA ILE A 109 -8.93 4.23 3.48
C ILE A 109 -7.46 4.40 3.89
N GLU A 110 -6.55 4.61 2.94
CA GLU A 110 -5.14 4.86 3.22
C GLU A 110 -4.96 6.13 4.08
N GLU A 111 -5.64 7.23 3.74
CA GLU A 111 -5.59 8.47 4.53
C GLU A 111 -6.15 8.29 5.95
N ASP A 112 -7.27 7.60 6.09
CA ASP A 112 -7.91 7.34 7.37
C ASP A 112 -7.06 6.38 8.22
N LEU A 113 -6.43 5.37 7.61
CA LEU A 113 -5.49 4.47 8.27
C LEU A 113 -4.24 5.23 8.75
N ALA A 114 -3.64 6.06 7.90
CA ALA A 114 -2.49 6.88 8.26
C ALA A 114 -2.79 7.82 9.44
N LYS A 115 -3.96 8.46 9.44
CA LYS A 115 -4.42 9.27 10.58
C LYS A 115 -4.59 8.42 11.85
N MET A 116 -5.15 7.22 11.73
CA MET A 116 -5.34 6.37 12.90
C MET A 116 -4.01 5.90 13.49
N ILE A 117 -3.01 5.61 12.65
CA ILE A 117 -1.63 5.31 13.09
C ILE A 117 -1.06 6.48 13.90
N GLU A 118 -1.23 7.72 13.42
CA GLU A 118 -0.69 8.91 14.10
C GLU A 118 -1.48 9.34 15.34
N GLU A 119 -2.81 9.26 15.30
CA GLU A 119 -3.69 9.85 16.31
C GLU A 119 -4.16 8.86 17.38
N ASP A 120 -4.34 7.58 17.03
CA ASP A 120 -4.89 6.54 17.92
C ASP A 120 -4.36 5.13 17.58
N PRO A 121 -3.04 4.89 17.74
CA PRO A 121 -2.44 3.58 17.46
C PRO A 121 -3.02 2.47 18.35
N ASP A 122 -3.47 2.80 19.57
CA ASP A 122 -4.14 1.86 20.48
C ASP A 122 -5.46 1.34 19.90
N GLN A 123 -6.16 2.14 19.09
CA GLN A 123 -7.38 1.72 18.40
C GLN A 123 -7.08 0.74 17.27
N LEU A 124 -6.02 0.96 16.48
CA LEU A 124 -5.60 0.00 15.46
C LEU A 124 -5.21 -1.33 16.07
N LEU A 125 -4.45 -1.29 17.17
CA LEU A 125 -4.05 -2.47 17.90
C LEU A 125 -5.29 -3.25 18.41
N GLN A 126 -6.29 -2.55 18.92
CA GLN A 126 -7.55 -3.19 19.32
C GLN A 126 -8.26 -3.85 18.14
N MET A 127 -8.32 -3.20 16.98
CA MET A 127 -8.92 -3.77 15.77
C MET A 127 -8.21 -5.04 15.31
N GLU A 128 -6.88 -5.05 15.33
CA GLU A 128 -6.09 -6.24 15.01
C GLU A 128 -6.31 -7.37 16.02
N GLN A 129 -6.36 -7.05 17.32
CA GLN A 129 -6.64 -8.05 18.36
C GLN A 129 -8.05 -8.62 18.25
N GLU A 130 -9.04 -7.80 17.95
CA GLU A 130 -10.42 -8.24 17.69
C GLU A 130 -10.46 -9.16 16.48
N MET A 131 -9.84 -8.77 15.36
CA MET A 131 -9.75 -9.61 14.15
C MET A 131 -9.10 -10.96 14.45
N MET A 132 -8.02 -10.97 15.24
CA MET A 132 -7.32 -12.19 15.63
C MET A 132 -8.15 -13.12 16.51
N GLN A 133 -9.05 -12.56 17.33
CA GLN A 133 -9.94 -13.33 18.18
C GLN A 133 -11.15 -13.87 17.42
N GLU A 134 -11.69 -13.09 16.50
CA GLU A 134 -12.87 -13.45 15.72
C GLU A 134 -12.54 -14.43 14.60
N ASP A 135 -11.47 -14.17 13.85
CA ASP A 135 -11.03 -14.99 12.72
C ASP A 135 -9.49 -15.10 12.65
N PRO A 136 -8.89 -15.99 13.46
CA PRO A 136 -7.44 -16.20 13.43
C PRO A 136 -6.94 -16.79 12.10
N GLU A 137 -7.79 -17.48 11.35
CA GLU A 137 -7.41 -18.04 10.04
C GLU A 137 -7.33 -16.93 8.98
N MET A 138 -8.21 -15.93 9.06
CA MET A 138 -8.13 -14.71 8.25
C MET A 138 -6.85 -13.94 8.56
N MET A 139 -6.49 -13.75 9.83
CA MET A 139 -5.27 -13.03 10.21
C MET A 139 -4.00 -13.68 9.61
N VAL A 140 -3.91 -15.00 9.67
CA VAL A 140 -2.79 -15.74 9.03
C VAL A 140 -2.76 -15.51 7.52
N GLN A 141 -3.91 -15.48 6.85
CA GLN A 141 -3.99 -15.20 5.41
C GLN A 141 -3.51 -13.78 5.10
N VAL A 142 -3.97 -12.77 5.85
CA VAL A 142 -3.53 -11.38 5.69
C VAL A 142 -2.01 -11.26 5.83
N ILE A 143 -1.43 -11.84 6.89
CA ILE A 143 0.03 -11.83 7.09
C ILE A 143 0.74 -12.58 5.95
N THR A 144 0.19 -13.71 5.48
CA THR A 144 0.76 -14.47 4.35
C THR A 144 0.80 -13.62 3.08
N ASP A 145 -0.27 -12.90 2.78
CA ASP A 145 -0.38 -12.04 1.61
C ASP A 145 0.60 -10.87 1.69
N VAL A 146 0.75 -10.24 2.86
CA VAL A 146 1.74 -9.18 3.11
C VAL A 146 3.17 -9.69 2.87
N LEU A 147 3.52 -10.83 3.48
CA LEU A 147 4.86 -11.42 3.35
C LEU A 147 5.14 -11.91 1.92
N THR A 148 4.12 -12.32 1.17
CA THR A 148 4.25 -12.72 -0.24
C THR A 148 4.51 -11.51 -1.14
N GLN A 149 3.86 -10.37 -0.83
CA GLN A 149 4.01 -9.13 -1.59
C GLN A 149 5.30 -8.39 -1.28
N SER A 150 5.85 -8.57 -0.07
CA SER A 150 7.09 -7.93 0.36
C SER A 150 8.17 -8.94 0.77
N PRO A 151 8.99 -9.40 -0.19
CA PRO A 151 10.15 -10.25 0.10
C PRO A 151 11.16 -9.60 1.05
N GLU A 152 11.25 -8.27 1.07
CA GLU A 152 12.14 -7.53 1.98
C GLU A 152 11.68 -7.68 3.44
N LEU A 153 10.38 -7.51 3.71
CA LEU A 153 9.81 -7.76 5.04
C LEU A 153 9.97 -9.22 5.47
N MET A 154 9.86 -10.17 4.54
CA MET A 154 10.12 -11.58 4.81
C MET A 154 11.57 -11.82 5.26
N ASP A 155 12.55 -11.25 4.53
CA ASP A 155 13.97 -11.42 4.86
C ASP A 155 14.31 -10.78 6.21
N GLU A 156 13.75 -9.61 6.50
CA GLU A 156 13.90 -8.91 7.78
C GLU A 156 13.32 -9.73 8.94
N LEU A 157 12.07 -10.17 8.82
CA LEU A 157 11.40 -10.98 9.85
C LEU A 157 12.18 -12.28 10.15
N VAL A 158 12.70 -12.95 9.12
CA VAL A 158 13.54 -14.15 9.32
C VAL A 158 14.85 -13.81 10.04
N ALA A 159 15.45 -12.65 9.74
CA ALA A 159 16.68 -12.22 10.39
C ALA A 159 16.46 -11.87 11.87
N ASP A 160 15.38 -11.15 12.18
CA ASP A 160 15.03 -10.74 13.54
C ASP A 160 14.72 -11.95 14.41
N LEU A 161 13.89 -12.87 13.92
CA LEU A 161 13.57 -14.09 14.64
C LEU A 161 14.79 -15.00 14.86
N LEU A 162 15.75 -15.00 13.92
CA LEU A 162 17.00 -15.72 14.10
C LEU A 162 17.89 -15.09 15.18
N GLN A 163 17.80 -13.77 15.37
CA GLN A 163 18.50 -13.05 16.43
C GLN A 163 17.84 -13.25 17.80
N GLU A 164 16.51 -13.24 17.84
CA GLU A 164 15.73 -13.39 19.07
C GLU A 164 15.69 -14.83 19.59
N ASP A 165 15.32 -15.78 18.72
CA ASP A 165 15.18 -17.20 19.05
C ASP A 165 15.79 -18.11 17.97
N PRO A 166 17.13 -18.26 17.97
CA PRO A 166 17.82 -19.09 16.99
C PRO A 166 17.46 -20.58 17.12
N ASP A 167 17.05 -21.04 18.30
CA ASP A 167 16.66 -22.44 18.52
C ASP A 167 15.33 -22.73 17.83
N LEU A 168 14.34 -21.85 17.99
CA LEU A 168 13.06 -21.91 17.27
C LEU A 168 13.25 -21.89 15.75
N MET A 169 14.10 -21.00 15.24
CA MET A 169 14.38 -20.91 13.80
C MET A 169 15.06 -22.16 13.25
N LEU A 170 15.91 -22.81 14.05
CA LEU A 170 16.50 -24.09 13.70
C LEU A 170 15.44 -25.20 13.66
N GLU A 171 14.55 -25.29 14.64
CA GLU A 171 13.45 -26.26 14.66
C GLU A 171 12.48 -26.09 13.48
N LEU A 172 12.21 -24.85 13.07
CA LEU A 172 11.37 -24.54 11.91
C LEU A 172 12.07 -24.94 10.60
N THR A 173 13.35 -24.62 10.48
CA THR A 173 14.15 -25.00 9.30
C THR A 173 14.28 -26.52 9.15
N GLU A 174 14.38 -27.27 10.26
CA GLU A 174 14.43 -28.74 10.24
C GLU A 174 13.13 -29.39 9.74
N GLN A 175 12.00 -28.68 9.78
CA GLN A 175 10.71 -29.15 9.29
C GLN A 175 10.48 -28.88 7.80
N LEU A 176 11.36 -28.12 7.15
CA LEU A 176 11.28 -27.79 5.74
C LEU A 176 11.72 -28.96 4.85
N GLU A 177 11.29 -28.92 3.58
CA GLU A 177 11.77 -29.88 2.59
C GLU A 177 13.25 -29.63 2.22
N GLU A 178 13.93 -30.65 1.68
CA GLU A 178 15.36 -30.55 1.35
C GLU A 178 15.61 -29.45 0.30
N GLY A 179 16.28 -28.37 0.72
CA GLY A 179 16.61 -27.21 -0.13
C GLY A 179 15.61 -26.07 -0.08
N GLU A 180 14.53 -26.20 0.70
CA GLU A 180 13.58 -25.14 1.00
C GLU A 180 14.10 -24.23 2.12
N ARG A 181 13.81 -22.93 2.05
CA ARG A 181 14.13 -21.96 3.10
C ARG A 181 12.85 -21.36 3.67
N LEU A 182 12.92 -20.76 4.85
CA LEU A 182 11.77 -20.10 5.47
C LEU A 182 11.21 -18.95 4.61
N GLN A 183 12.08 -18.25 3.88
CA GLN A 183 11.68 -17.23 2.91
C GLN A 183 10.76 -17.77 1.80
N ASP A 184 10.85 -19.06 1.51
CA ASP A 184 10.07 -19.71 0.47
C ASP A 184 8.70 -20.21 1.03
N ARG A 185 8.45 -20.01 2.34
CA ARG A 185 7.29 -20.47 3.10
C ARG A 185 6.60 -19.35 3.91
N PRO A 186 5.98 -18.38 3.22
CA PRO A 186 5.26 -17.30 3.89
C PRO A 186 4.09 -17.78 4.76
N ASP A 187 3.49 -18.93 4.45
CA ASP A 187 2.46 -19.56 5.26
C ASP A 187 2.98 -20.00 6.65
N VAL A 188 4.19 -20.53 6.72
CA VAL A 188 4.82 -20.95 7.99
C VAL A 188 5.18 -19.74 8.82
N MET A 189 5.79 -18.73 8.19
CA MET A 189 6.17 -17.48 8.85
C MET A 189 4.94 -16.70 9.33
N ALA A 190 3.89 -16.60 8.52
CA ALA A 190 2.64 -15.97 8.91
C ALA A 190 1.97 -16.68 10.10
N GLY A 191 1.97 -18.02 10.09
CA GLY A 191 1.46 -18.80 11.22
C GLY A 191 2.24 -18.56 12.51
N LEU A 192 3.56 -18.39 12.41
CA LEU A 192 4.42 -18.07 13.54
C LEU A 192 4.15 -16.67 14.08
N VAL A 193 4.11 -15.66 13.20
CA VAL A 193 3.79 -14.28 13.56
C VAL A 193 2.42 -14.20 14.21
N ALA A 194 1.37 -14.78 13.60
CA ALA A 194 0.04 -14.82 14.20
C ALA A 194 0.02 -15.53 15.58
N PHE A 195 0.82 -16.59 15.75
CA PHE A 195 0.97 -17.24 17.04
C PHE A 195 1.64 -16.35 18.08
N MET A 196 2.69 -15.61 17.70
CA MET A 196 3.40 -14.66 18.55
C MET A 196 2.49 -13.49 18.95
N LEU A 197 1.78 -12.91 17.98
CA LEU A 197 0.79 -11.85 18.19
C LEU A 197 -0.30 -12.27 19.19
N ARG A 198 -0.72 -13.53 19.14
CA ARG A 198 -1.71 -14.07 20.08
C ARG A 198 -1.13 -14.33 21.48
N SER A 199 0.17 -14.61 21.57
CA SER A 199 0.80 -15.14 22.79
C SER A 199 1.58 -14.08 23.58
N ASN A 200 2.02 -13.01 22.91
CA ASN A 200 2.81 -11.93 23.49
C ASN A 200 2.18 -10.58 23.12
N ASP A 201 1.70 -9.84 24.12
CA ASP A 201 1.38 -8.42 23.99
C ASP A 201 2.64 -7.61 23.58
N ASP A 202 3.84 -8.10 23.91
CA ASP A 202 5.13 -7.41 23.67
C ASP A 202 5.61 -7.46 22.20
N PHE A 203 5.19 -8.43 21.37
CA PHE A 203 5.61 -8.48 19.95
C PHE A 203 4.97 -7.34 19.14
N MET A 204 3.79 -6.87 19.56
CA MET A 204 3.14 -5.71 18.96
C MET A 204 3.90 -4.42 19.22
N ASP A 205 4.47 -4.28 20.42
CA ASP A 205 5.34 -3.15 20.74
C ASP A 205 6.67 -3.20 19.95
N GLU A 206 7.10 -4.36 19.46
CA GLU A 206 8.28 -4.52 18.59
C GLU A 206 7.94 -4.18 17.14
N LEU A 207 6.80 -4.69 16.65
CA LEU A 207 6.25 -4.38 15.32
C LEU A 207 6.00 -2.88 15.18
N ASP A 208 5.43 -2.23 16.19
CA ASP A 208 5.25 -0.78 16.25
C ASP A 208 6.58 -0.02 16.08
N LYS A 209 7.68 -0.49 16.69
CA LYS A 209 9.00 0.13 16.49
C LYS A 209 9.54 -0.05 15.07
N VAL A 210 9.28 -1.19 14.43
CA VAL A 210 9.71 -1.49 13.06
C VAL A 210 8.92 -0.65 12.05
N TYR A 211 7.61 -0.46 12.25
CA TYR A 211 6.75 0.33 11.34
C TYR A 211 6.69 1.83 11.66
N ALA A 212 7.02 2.24 12.89
CA ALA A 212 7.19 3.66 13.24
C ALA A 212 8.39 4.29 12.50
N GLY A 213 9.28 3.48 11.92
CA GLY A 213 10.42 3.94 11.15
C GLY A 213 11.47 4.65 12.02
N ASP A 214 12.72 4.55 11.58
CA ASP A 214 13.86 5.26 12.13
C ASP A 214 13.62 6.78 12.22
N GLU A 215 13.08 7.25 13.35
CA GLU A 215 13.54 8.52 13.93
C GLU A 215 14.79 8.22 14.76
N GLU A 216 15.89 7.90 14.07
CA GLU A 216 17.21 8.23 14.62
C GLU A 216 17.26 9.77 14.77
N GLU A 217 16.84 10.28 15.93
CA GLU A 217 17.30 11.58 16.40
C GLU A 217 18.81 11.47 16.72
N GLU A 218 19.63 11.63 15.68
CA GLU A 218 21.00 12.07 15.83
C GLU A 218 21.05 13.50 16.39
N GLY A 219 21.60 13.65 17.60
CA GLY A 219 22.22 14.87 18.11
C GLY A 219 21.55 15.42 19.38
N ASP A 220 22.21 15.71 20.48
CA ASP A 220 23.60 16.11 20.67
C ASP A 220 24.01 15.83 22.13
N ALA A 221 25.07 15.05 22.29
CA ALA A 221 25.82 15.00 23.52
C ALA A 221 26.67 16.27 23.66
N THR A 222 26.16 17.28 24.34
CA THR A 222 27.03 18.30 24.96
C THR A 222 26.75 18.51 26.45
N ASN A 223 27.67 17.93 27.24
CA ASN A 223 28.24 18.46 28.49
C ASN A 223 27.27 18.75 29.64
N GLY A 224 27.32 17.99 30.73
CA GLY A 224 28.44 18.08 31.66
C GLY A 224 28.24 19.29 32.57
N GLY A 225 27.68 19.06 33.75
CA GLY A 225 27.38 20.11 34.71
C GLY A 225 28.61 20.87 35.19
N ASP A 226 28.37 22.06 35.72
CA ASP A 226 28.98 22.45 36.99
C ASP A 226 28.23 23.61 37.65
N GLU A 227 28.30 23.57 38.97
CA GLU A 227 27.73 24.40 40.03
C GLU A 227 27.71 25.93 39.78
N LEU A 228 26.56 26.56 40.08
CA LEU A 228 26.32 27.49 41.21
C LEU A 228 25.03 28.33 41.01
#